data_AF-A0AAE4BTI5-F1
#
_entry.id   AF-A0AAE4BTI5-F1
#
_cell.length_a   1.000
_cell.length_b   1.000
_cell.length_c   1.000
_cell.angle_alpha   90.00
_cell.angle_beta   90.00
_cell.angle_gamma   90.00
#
_symmetry.space_group_name_H-M   'P 1'
#
loop_
_entity.id
_entity.type
_entity.pdbx_description
1 polymer ?
#
loop_
_entity_poly.entity_id
_entity_poly.type
_entity_poly.pdbx_seq_one_letter_code
_entity_poly.pdbx_strand_id
1 'polypeptide(L)'
;MMRSVLVLALSSAIIFLESCTGAEQAKWKGFGTEFKVELLNCDGSVARTWTSTGKVLSEPTSDGYYFMDKESGDLIEISGTLVITSIND
;
A
#
# COMPACT_ATOMS: atom_id res chain seq x y z
N MET A 1 10.72 45.49 -4.52
CA MET A 1 11.54 44.44 -5.17
C MET A 1 11.81 43.26 -4.24
N MET A 2 12.40 43.47 -3.05
CA MET A 2 12.76 42.38 -2.10
C MET A 2 11.58 41.53 -1.59
N ARG A 3 10.40 42.14 -1.36
CA ARG A 3 9.17 41.42 -0.96
C ARG A 3 8.65 40.47 -2.04
N SER A 4 8.72 40.88 -3.32
CA SER A 4 8.24 40.08 -4.45
C SER A 4 9.15 38.87 -4.72
N VAL A 5 10.47 39.02 -4.50
CA VAL A 5 11.45 37.93 -4.60
C VAL A 5 11.25 36.90 -3.48
N LEU A 6 10.94 37.36 -2.26
CA LEU A 6 10.60 36.48 -1.13
C LEU A 6 9.33 35.68 -1.38
N VAL A 7 8.29 36.29 -1.96
CA VAL A 7 7.03 35.60 -2.30
C VAL A 7 7.25 34.55 -3.40
N LEU A 8 8.04 34.87 -4.43
CA LEU A 8 8.39 33.93 -5.51
C LEU A 8 9.29 32.78 -5.03
N ALA A 9 10.20 33.04 -4.09
CA ALA A 9 11.03 32.01 -3.48
C ALA A 9 10.20 31.07 -2.58
N LEU A 10 9.23 31.61 -1.83
CA LEU A 10 8.33 30.82 -0.98
C LEU A 10 7.33 29.99 -1.80
N SER A 11 6.85 30.52 -2.93
CA SER A 11 5.91 29.80 -3.80
C SER A 11 6.58 28.63 -4.55
N SER A 12 7.86 28.76 -4.91
CA SER A 12 8.62 27.70 -5.59
C SER A 12 8.88 26.49 -4.67
N ALA A 13 8.96 26.69 -3.37
CA ALA A 13 9.22 25.62 -2.39
C ALA A 13 8.03 24.68 -2.16
N ILE A 14 6.80 25.11 -2.44
CA ILE A 14 5.58 24.34 -2.16
C ILE A 14 5.33 23.26 -3.23
N ILE A 15 5.88 23.43 -4.44
CA ILE A 15 5.62 22.56 -5.60
C ILE A 15 6.42 21.25 -5.53
N PHE A 16 7.45 21.15 -4.67
CA PHE A 16 8.30 19.96 -4.58
C PHE A 16 7.76 18.84 -3.66
N LEU A 17 6.65 19.06 -2.95
CA LEU A 17 6.13 18.09 -1.97
C LEU A 17 5.12 17.07 -2.54
N GLU A 18 4.69 17.21 -3.80
CA GLU A 18 3.60 16.39 -4.36
C GLU A 18 4.05 15.12 -5.09
N SER A 19 5.36 14.85 -5.22
CA SER A 19 5.85 13.78 -6.10
C SER A 19 5.98 12.37 -5.47
N CYS A 20 5.88 12.23 -4.15
CA CYS A 20 5.96 10.92 -3.44
C CYS A 20 4.68 10.54 -2.69
N THR A 21 3.64 11.36 -2.73
CA THR A 21 2.46 11.23 -1.86
C THR A 21 1.53 10.07 -2.24
N GLY A 22 1.52 9.59 -3.49
CA GLY A 22 0.54 8.57 -3.91
C GLY A 22 0.62 7.26 -3.11
N ALA A 23 1.82 6.67 -3.01
CA ALA A 23 2.02 5.40 -2.32
C ALA A 23 1.88 5.53 -0.79
N GLU A 24 2.38 6.62 -0.23
CA GLU A 24 2.28 6.88 1.21
C GLU A 24 0.84 7.22 1.62
N GLN A 25 0.13 8.03 0.84
CA GLN A 25 -1.29 8.33 1.06
C GLN A 25 -2.16 7.08 0.90
N ALA A 26 -1.86 6.18 -0.04
CA ALA A 26 -2.55 4.90 -0.18
C ALA A 26 -2.38 4.02 1.07
N LYS A 27 -1.19 4.02 1.70
CA LYS A 27 -0.99 3.34 2.98
C LYS A 27 -1.93 3.89 4.05
N TRP A 28 -2.14 5.20 4.15
CA TRP A 28 -3.04 5.75 5.18
C TRP A 28 -4.51 5.50 4.88
N LYS A 29 -4.93 5.56 3.61
CA LYS A 29 -6.33 5.35 3.19
C LYS A 29 -6.82 3.91 3.39
N GLY A 30 -5.94 2.91 3.38
CA GLY A 30 -6.32 1.50 3.48
C GLY A 30 -6.74 1.00 4.86
N PHE A 31 -6.94 1.87 5.86
CA PHE A 31 -7.35 1.44 7.19
C PHE A 31 -8.86 1.18 7.22
N GLY A 32 -9.27 -0.07 7.48
CA GLY A 32 -10.68 -0.49 7.41
C GLY A 32 -11.18 -0.87 6.01
N THR A 33 -10.28 -0.94 5.02
CA THR A 33 -10.56 -1.37 3.66
C THR A 33 -10.22 -2.85 3.49
N GLU A 34 -10.97 -3.56 2.65
CA GLU A 34 -10.65 -4.92 2.24
C GLU A 34 -9.61 -4.94 1.11
N PHE A 35 -8.82 -5.99 1.06
CA PHE A 35 -7.78 -6.13 0.05
C PHE A 35 -7.87 -7.48 -0.64
N LYS A 36 -7.80 -7.47 -1.97
CA LYS A 36 -7.55 -8.68 -2.76
C LYS A 36 -6.06 -8.98 -2.67
N VAL A 37 -5.73 -10.20 -2.25
CA VAL A 37 -4.35 -10.67 -2.10
C VAL A 37 -4.12 -11.83 -3.06
N GLU A 38 -3.15 -11.71 -3.95
CA GLU A 38 -2.83 -12.72 -4.97
C GLU A 38 -1.39 -13.20 -4.81
N LEU A 39 -1.21 -14.49 -4.50
CA LEU A 39 0.11 -15.13 -4.51
C LEU A 39 0.47 -15.53 -5.93
N LEU A 40 1.66 -15.14 -6.38
CA LEU A 40 2.15 -15.44 -7.71
C LEU A 40 3.09 -16.65 -7.72
N ASN A 41 2.97 -17.46 -8.77
CA ASN A 41 3.97 -18.43 -9.17
C ASN A 41 5.18 -17.74 -9.82
N CYS A 42 6.28 -18.48 -9.99
CA CYS A 42 7.49 -17.96 -10.65
C CYS A 42 7.26 -17.51 -12.11
N ASP A 43 6.23 -18.02 -12.78
CA ASP A 43 5.85 -17.64 -14.15
C ASP A 43 4.91 -16.42 -14.22
N GLY A 44 4.56 -15.83 -13.06
CA GLY A 44 3.65 -14.70 -12.94
C GLY A 44 2.16 -15.06 -12.92
N SER A 45 1.81 -16.35 -13.03
CA SER A 45 0.42 -16.79 -12.86
C SER A 45 -0.03 -16.72 -11.40
N VAL A 46 -1.33 -16.53 -11.17
CA VAL A 46 -1.90 -16.51 -9.82
C VAL A 46 -2.01 -17.94 -9.29
N ALA A 47 -1.29 -18.22 -8.20
CA ALA A 47 -1.33 -19.50 -7.50
C ALA A 47 -2.54 -19.60 -6.57
N ARG A 48 -2.88 -18.49 -5.89
CA ARG A 48 -3.99 -18.41 -4.94
C ARG A 48 -4.44 -16.96 -4.73
N THR A 49 -5.71 -16.79 -4.41
CA THR A 49 -6.31 -15.49 -4.10
C THR A 49 -7.02 -15.54 -2.75
N TRP A 50 -6.95 -14.44 -2.00
CA TRP A 50 -7.70 -14.21 -0.76
C TRP A 50 -8.34 -12.84 -0.78
N THR A 51 -9.28 -12.64 0.14
CA THR A 51 -9.80 -11.31 0.48
C THR A 51 -9.48 -11.04 1.94
N SER A 52 -8.64 -10.05 2.24
CA SER A 52 -8.39 -9.66 3.61
C SER A 52 -9.46 -8.71 4.14
N THR A 53 -9.82 -8.87 5.42
CA THR A 53 -10.69 -7.94 6.16
C THR A 53 -9.99 -6.63 6.56
N GLY A 54 -8.70 -6.49 6.26
CA GLY A 54 -7.93 -5.30 6.57
C GLY A 54 -6.59 -5.26 5.84
N LYS A 55 -5.66 -4.47 6.38
CA LYS A 55 -4.34 -4.34 5.78
C LYS A 55 -3.56 -5.65 5.81
N VAL A 56 -2.88 -5.91 4.71
CA VAL A 56 -1.79 -6.89 4.64
C VAL A 56 -0.53 -6.26 5.24
N LEU A 57 0.07 -6.95 6.20
CA LEU A 57 1.22 -6.47 6.96
C LEU A 57 2.43 -7.38 6.75
N SER A 58 3.62 -6.85 6.99
CA SER A 58 4.87 -7.60 7.05
C SER A 58 5.72 -7.08 8.21
N GLU A 59 6.53 -7.94 8.80
CA GLU A 59 7.48 -7.52 9.82
C GLU A 59 8.78 -6.99 9.18
N PRO A 60 9.51 -6.05 9.82
CA PRO A 60 10.72 -5.47 9.23
C PRO A 60 11.82 -6.46 8.85
N THR A 61 11.85 -7.63 9.51
CA THR A 61 12.85 -8.69 9.31
C THR A 61 12.25 -9.96 8.71
N SER A 62 10.99 -9.94 8.25
CA SER A 62 10.32 -11.08 7.64
C SER A 62 10.32 -10.98 6.12
N ASP A 63 10.40 -12.13 5.44
CA ASP A 63 10.18 -12.27 4.00
C ASP A 63 8.71 -12.57 3.65
N GLY A 64 7.85 -12.62 4.68
CA GLY A 64 6.45 -12.96 4.57
C GLY A 64 5.51 -11.80 4.88
N TYR A 65 4.25 -12.07 4.57
CA TYR A 65 3.12 -11.19 4.80
C TYR A 65 2.05 -11.93 5.59
N TYR A 66 1.36 -11.22 6.47
CA TYR A 66 0.24 -11.75 7.21
C TYR A 66 -1.00 -10.86 7.12
N PHE A 67 -2.15 -11.50 7.17
CA PHE A 67 -3.46 -10.84 7.12
C PHE A 67 -4.55 -11.76 7.64
N MET A 68 -5.67 -11.17 8.07
CA MET A 68 -6.88 -11.92 8.39
C MET A 68 -7.66 -12.20 7.10
N ASP A 69 -7.90 -13.46 6.78
CA ASP A 69 -8.74 -13.84 5.64
C ASP A 69 -10.23 -13.68 5.97
N LYS A 70 -10.99 -13.15 5.02
CA LYS A 70 -12.42 -12.87 5.17
C LYS A 70 -13.27 -14.13 5.09
N GLU A 71 -12.88 -15.10 4.27
CA GLU A 71 -13.68 -16.31 4.06
C GLU A 71 -13.52 -17.27 5.24
N SER A 72 -12.28 -17.59 5.63
CA SER A 72 -12.05 -18.54 6.71
C SER A 72 -12.08 -17.90 8.10
N GLY A 73 -11.79 -16.59 8.21
CA GLY A 73 -11.62 -15.93 9.50
C GLY A 73 -10.31 -16.30 10.20
N ASP A 74 -9.36 -16.88 9.48
CA ASP A 74 -8.04 -17.25 10.02
C ASP A 74 -6.99 -16.18 9.74
N LEU A 75 -5.98 -16.12 10.61
CA LEU A 75 -4.73 -15.45 10.32
C LEU A 75 -3.93 -16.28 9.32
N ILE A 76 -3.69 -15.71 8.14
CA ILE A 76 -2.86 -16.30 7.10
C ILE A 76 -1.49 -15.63 7.12
N GLU A 77 -0.43 -16.42 7.07
CA GLU A 77 0.95 -15.96 6.88
C GLU A 77 1.56 -16.68 5.67
N ILE A 78 2.16 -15.91 4.75
CA ILE A 78 2.69 -16.40 3.47
C ILE A 78 4.04 -15.76 3.19
N SER A 79 5.04 -16.57 2.88
CA SER A 79 6.28 -16.12 2.23
C SER A 79 6.16 -16.27 0.71
N GLY A 80 6.48 -15.22 -0.04
CA GLY A 80 6.40 -15.22 -1.50
C GLY A 80 6.09 -13.87 -2.13
N THR A 81 5.86 -13.87 -3.44
CA THR A 81 5.50 -12.66 -4.18
C THR A 81 3.98 -12.47 -4.18
N LEU A 82 3.53 -11.38 -3.58
CA LEU A 82 2.11 -11.02 -3.54
C LEU A 82 1.82 -9.79 -4.40
N VAL A 83 0.65 -9.78 -5.04
CA VAL A 83 -0.03 -8.56 -5.50
C VAL A 83 -1.15 -8.25 -4.53
N ILE A 84 -1.13 -7.05 -3.94
CA ILE A 84 -2.13 -6.60 -2.96
C ILE A 84 -2.87 -5.41 -3.56
N THR A 85 -4.17 -5.57 -3.75
CA THR A 85 -5.03 -4.55 -4.38
C THR A 85 -6.13 -4.14 -3.42
N SER A 86 -6.25 -2.83 -3.18
CA SER A 86 -7.38 -2.28 -2.40
C SER A 86 -8.69 -2.51 -3.13
N ILE A 87 -9.67 -3.10 -2.46
CA ILE A 87 -11.05 -3.20 -2.96
C ILE A 87 -11.79 -1.99 -2.40
N ASN A 88 -11.87 -0.92 -3.20
CA ASN A 88 -12.74 0.21 -2.91
C ASN A 88 -13.98 0.04 -3.80
N ASP A 89 -15.17 -0.02 -3.19
CA ASP A 89 -16.41 0.33 -3.91
C ASP A 89 -16.44 1.84 -4.19
#